data_AF-A0A645G2Y7-F1
#
_entry.id   AF-A0A645G2Y7-F1
#
_cell.length_a   1.000
_cell.length_b   1.000
_cell.length_c   1.000
_cell.angle_alpha   90.00
_cell.angle_beta   90.00
_cell.angle_gamma   90.00
#
_symmetry.space_group_name_H-M   'P 1'
#
loop_
_entity.id
_entity.type
_entity.pdbx_description
1 polymer ?
#
loop_
_entity_poly.entity_id
_entity_poly.type
_entity_poly.pdbx_seq_one_letter_code
_entity_poly.pdbx_strand_id
1 'polypeptide(L)'
;MKGVIAPRLEGDGNVTVDMGVPRFLPHEIPFLHDDDVVVYNLDVADETLEVSVVSMGNPHAVQVVDSVDSAPVGEHGPLIESHERFPQRVNAGFMQVVDKHAIRLRVYERGAGETLACGTGACAAAVAGIRRGLLESPVRVSTRGGDLTIAWGGEGRPVLMTGPAQTVFSGEIDL
;
A
#
# COMPACT_ATOMS: atom_id res chain seq x y z
N MET A 1 4.04 11.46 6.46
CA MET A 1 4.67 12.38 5.49
C MET A 1 4.93 13.72 6.14
N LYS A 2 6.16 14.26 6.06
CA LYS A 2 6.48 15.65 6.39
C LYS A 2 7.26 16.20 5.19
N GLY A 3 6.63 17.02 4.35
CA GLY A 3 7.25 17.55 3.13
C GLY A 3 6.22 18.14 2.16
N VAL A 4 6.69 18.90 1.18
CA VAL A 4 5.85 19.47 0.10
C VAL A 4 5.49 18.34 -0.87
N ILE A 5 4.20 18.14 -1.11
CA ILE A 5 3.70 17.27 -2.18
C ILE A 5 3.22 18.16 -3.32
N ALA A 6 3.77 17.99 -4.51
CA ALA A 6 3.42 18.76 -5.70
C ALA A 6 2.71 17.87 -6.73
N PRO A 7 1.37 17.77 -6.69
CA PRO A 7 0.62 17.05 -7.72
C PRO A 7 0.71 17.76 -9.07
N ARG A 8 0.77 16.99 -10.17
CA ARG A 8 0.77 17.46 -11.55
C ARG A 8 -0.47 16.96 -12.27
N LEU A 9 -1.21 17.87 -12.88
CA LEU A 9 -2.30 17.52 -13.80
C LEU A 9 -1.71 17.10 -15.15
N GLU A 10 -2.09 15.91 -15.62
CA GLU A 10 -1.68 15.36 -16.90
C GLU A 10 -2.64 15.77 -18.02
N GLY A 11 -2.21 15.63 -19.28
CA GLY A 11 -2.99 16.07 -20.44
C GLY A 11 -4.30 15.29 -20.67
N ASP A 12 -4.45 14.13 -20.05
CA ASP A 12 -5.63 13.27 -20.08
C ASP A 12 -6.58 13.50 -18.89
N GLY A 13 -6.27 14.46 -18.01
CA GLY A 13 -7.05 14.78 -16.81
C GLY A 13 -6.71 13.94 -15.58
N ASN A 14 -5.79 12.98 -15.68
CA ASN A 14 -5.26 12.30 -14.50
C ASN A 14 -4.33 13.20 -13.69
N VAL A 15 -4.12 12.86 -12.42
CA VAL A 15 -3.19 13.56 -11.54
C VAL A 15 -2.06 12.63 -11.16
N THR A 16 -0.82 13.07 -11.39
CA THR A 16 0.38 12.40 -10.92
C THR A 16 0.88 13.06 -9.64
N VAL A 17 1.16 12.26 -8.62
CA VAL A 17 1.67 12.69 -7.33
C VAL A 17 3.02 12.04 -7.08
N ASP A 18 4.02 12.84 -6.72
CA ASP A 18 5.26 12.33 -6.12
C ASP A 18 4.97 11.96 -4.65
N MET A 19 4.97 10.66 -4.38
CA MET A 19 4.65 10.09 -3.07
C MET A 19 5.89 9.98 -2.16
N GLY A 20 7.04 10.47 -2.63
CA GLY A 20 8.31 10.42 -1.93
C GLY A 20 8.99 9.05 -2.00
N VAL A 21 10.12 8.96 -1.30
CA VAL A 21 10.95 7.75 -1.26
C VAL A 21 10.42 6.79 -0.19
N PRO A 22 10.13 5.51 -0.53
CA PRO A 22 9.69 4.50 0.42
C PRO A 22 10.80 4.15 1.40
N ARG A 23 10.42 3.73 2.62
CA ARG A 23 11.34 3.22 3.66
C ARG A 23 11.09 1.74 3.92
N PHE A 24 12.18 1.02 4.20
CA PHE A 24 12.18 -0.44 4.32
C PHE A 24 12.73 -0.94 5.65
N LEU A 25 13.56 -0.14 6.33
CA LEU A 25 14.22 -0.53 7.57
C LEU A 25 13.19 -0.58 8.71
N PRO A 26 13.15 -1.65 9.52
CA PRO A 26 12.14 -1.80 10.59
C PRO A 26 12.02 -0.58 11.52
N HIS A 27 13.15 0.02 11.90
CA HIS A 27 13.19 1.20 12.78
C HIS A 27 12.66 2.49 12.12
N GLU A 28 12.61 2.57 10.78
CA GLU A 28 11.98 3.68 10.05
C GLU A 28 10.46 3.51 9.85
N ILE A 29 9.93 2.29 10.06
CA ILE A 29 8.53 1.90 9.82
C ILE A 29 7.71 1.72 11.12
N PRO A 30 8.28 2.07 12.27
CA PRO A 30 7.91 1.52 13.58
C PRO A 30 7.50 0.04 13.57
N PHE A 31 8.37 -0.83 13.09
CA PHE A 31 8.18 -2.28 13.06
C PHE A 31 9.24 -2.97 13.93
N LEU A 32 8.81 -3.87 14.82
CA LEU A 32 9.68 -4.61 15.72
C LEU A 32 10.26 -5.83 14.99
N HIS A 33 11.49 -5.69 14.53
CA HIS A 33 12.34 -6.77 14.01
C HIS A 33 13.80 -6.30 13.97
N ASP A 34 14.74 -7.23 14.15
CA ASP A 34 16.17 -6.91 14.17
C ASP A 34 16.81 -6.93 12.77
N ASP A 35 16.31 -7.80 11.87
CA ASP A 35 16.84 -7.92 10.50
C ASP A 35 16.09 -7.03 9.50
N ASP A 36 16.83 -6.55 8.49
CA ASP A 36 16.29 -5.99 7.26
C ASP A 36 16.16 -7.09 6.20
N VAL A 37 14.95 -7.61 6.06
CA VAL A 37 14.61 -8.59 5.03
C VAL A 37 13.44 -8.10 4.18
N VAL A 38 13.29 -8.67 2.99
CA VAL A 38 12.20 -8.31 2.07
C VAL A 38 10.86 -8.90 2.52
N VAL A 39 10.90 -10.09 3.12
CA VAL A 39 9.73 -10.86 3.57
C VAL A 39 9.90 -11.24 5.02
N TYR A 40 8.88 -10.94 5.82
CA TYR A 40 8.79 -11.25 7.25
C TYR A 40 7.65 -12.23 7.47
N ASN A 41 7.85 -13.14 8.42
CA ASN A 41 6.80 -14.01 8.92
C ASN A 41 6.03 -13.30 10.04
N LEU A 42 4.71 -13.35 10.00
CA LEU A 42 3.81 -12.78 10.99
C LEU A 42 2.80 -13.83 11.45
N ASP A 43 2.76 -14.15 12.73
CA ASP A 43 1.82 -15.13 13.26
C ASP A 43 0.46 -14.46 13.51
N VAL A 44 -0.55 -14.89 12.75
CA VAL A 44 -1.89 -14.30 12.72
C VAL A 44 -2.92 -15.43 12.66
N ALA A 45 -3.88 -15.45 13.59
CA ALA A 45 -4.96 -16.45 13.63
C ALA A 45 -4.47 -17.91 13.52
N ASP A 46 -3.41 -18.25 14.27
CA ASP A 46 -2.73 -19.57 14.26
C ASP A 46 -2.07 -19.96 12.92
N GLU A 47 -1.94 -19.01 11.98
CA GLU A 47 -1.23 -19.14 10.72
C GLU A 47 0.03 -18.26 10.70
N THR A 48 1.08 -18.69 10.02
CA THR A 48 2.24 -17.83 9.75
C THR A 48 2.10 -17.23 8.35
N LEU A 49 1.93 -15.90 8.29
CA LEU A 49 1.74 -15.16 7.05
C LEU A 49 3.04 -14.49 6.60
N GLU A 50 3.33 -14.54 5.29
CA GLU A 50 4.47 -13.85 4.69
C GLU A 50 4.10 -12.43 4.24
N VAL A 51 4.64 -11.42 4.92
CA VAL A 51 4.36 -10.00 4.65
C VAL A 51 5.62 -9.21 4.29
N SER A 52 5.47 -8.22 3.42
CA SER A 52 6.49 -7.20 3.18
C SER A 52 6.09 -5.93 3.88
N VAL A 53 7.02 -5.35 4.61
CA VAL A 53 6.77 -4.13 5.37
C VAL A 53 7.41 -2.95 4.65
N VAL A 54 6.59 -1.94 4.36
CA VAL A 54 6.99 -0.73 3.62
C VAL A 54 6.37 0.49 4.29
N SER A 55 7.11 1.59 4.39
CA SER A 55 6.55 2.89 4.77
C SER A 55 6.55 3.85 3.60
N MET A 56 5.37 4.42 3.30
CA MET A 56 5.19 5.58 2.42
C MET A 56 5.06 6.88 3.23
N GLY A 57 5.65 6.90 4.44
CA GLY A 57 5.39 7.91 5.46
C GLY A 57 4.27 7.56 6.43
N ASN A 58 3.62 6.40 6.22
CA ASN A 58 2.78 5.62 7.13
C ASN A 58 3.10 4.12 6.87
N PRO A 59 2.96 3.24 7.87
CA PRO A 59 3.35 1.84 7.77
C PRO A 59 2.34 1.00 6.98
N HIS A 60 2.84 0.06 6.17
CA HIS A 60 2.07 -0.91 5.40
C HIS A 60 2.68 -2.31 5.55
N ALA A 61 1.84 -3.32 5.76
CA ALA A 61 2.18 -4.73 5.72
C ALA A 61 1.44 -5.34 4.52
N VAL A 62 2.18 -5.79 3.52
CA VAL A 62 1.64 -6.30 2.25
C VAL A 62 1.81 -7.81 2.20
N GLN A 63 0.69 -8.52 2.20
CA GLN A 63 0.60 -9.96 1.99
C GLN A 63 0.33 -10.24 0.50
N VAL A 64 1.03 -11.22 -0.07
CA VAL A 64 0.68 -11.78 -1.39
C VAL A 64 -0.38 -12.85 -1.18
N VAL A 65 -1.48 -12.78 -1.95
CA VAL A 65 -2.59 -13.73 -1.89
C VAL A 65 -2.93 -14.26 -3.27
N ASP A 66 -3.46 -15.48 -3.35
CA ASP A 66 -3.87 -16.09 -4.61
C ASP A 66 -5.04 -15.34 -5.27
N SER A 67 -5.97 -14.85 -4.45
CA SER A 67 -7.14 -14.08 -4.91
C SER A 67 -7.58 -13.08 -3.86
N VAL A 68 -7.73 -11.82 -4.26
CA VAL A 68 -8.30 -10.78 -3.37
C VAL A 68 -9.79 -11.01 -3.10
N ASP A 69 -10.49 -11.76 -3.94
CA ASP A 69 -11.94 -11.99 -3.78
C ASP A 69 -12.23 -12.94 -2.62
N SER A 70 -11.36 -13.93 -2.39
CA SER A 70 -11.45 -14.89 -1.30
C SER A 70 -10.52 -14.58 -0.13
N ALA A 71 -9.66 -13.55 -0.23
CA ALA A 71 -8.76 -13.18 0.84
C ALA A 71 -9.54 -12.80 2.12
N PRO A 72 -9.12 -13.29 3.30
CA PRO A 72 -9.81 -13.07 4.58
C PRO A 72 -9.55 -11.66 5.14
N VAL A 73 -9.78 -10.61 4.36
CA VAL A 73 -9.47 -9.21 4.72
C VAL A 73 -10.18 -8.78 6.02
N GLY A 74 -11.41 -9.23 6.23
CA GLY A 74 -12.18 -8.92 7.45
C GLY A 74 -11.69 -9.64 8.70
N GLU A 75 -11.01 -10.77 8.55
CA GLU A 75 -10.52 -11.59 9.65
C GLU A 75 -9.05 -11.31 9.94
N HIS A 76 -8.18 -11.36 8.91
CA HIS A 76 -6.75 -11.11 9.04
C HIS A 76 -6.42 -9.62 9.13
N GLY A 77 -7.21 -8.74 8.49
CA GLY A 77 -6.95 -7.30 8.46
C GLY A 77 -6.83 -6.66 9.84
N PRO A 78 -7.82 -6.83 10.76
CA PRO A 78 -7.73 -6.31 12.12
C PRO A 78 -6.56 -6.90 12.93
N LEU A 79 -6.26 -8.18 12.72
CA LEU A 79 -5.18 -8.87 13.43
C LEU A 79 -3.81 -8.36 12.98
N ILE A 80 -3.61 -8.16 11.68
CA ILE A 80 -2.39 -7.53 11.13
C ILE A 80 -2.30 -6.08 11.58
N GLU A 81 -3.39 -5.30 11.49
CA GLU A 81 -3.42 -3.86 11.84
C GLU A 81 -2.94 -3.61 13.27
N SER A 82 -3.36 -4.46 14.20
CA SER A 82 -3.07 -4.34 15.63
C SER A 82 -1.98 -5.29 16.12
N HIS A 83 -1.28 -6.00 15.21
CA HIS A 83 -0.28 -6.98 15.58
C HIS A 83 0.83 -6.36 16.43
N GLU A 84 1.29 -7.07 17.46
CA GLU A 84 2.23 -6.57 18.49
C GLU A 84 3.54 -6.00 17.91
N ARG A 85 4.01 -6.56 16.79
CA ARG A 85 5.18 -6.08 16.05
C ARG A 85 5.00 -4.70 15.39
N PHE A 86 3.79 -4.16 15.35
CA PHE A 86 3.52 -2.80 14.87
C PHE A 86 2.99 -1.92 16.03
N PRO A 87 3.88 -1.36 16.89
CA PRO A 87 3.48 -0.51 18.01
C PRO A 87 2.61 0.69 17.63
N GLN A 88 2.74 1.18 16.40
CA GLN A 88 1.95 2.31 15.87
C GLN A 88 0.82 1.86 14.93
N ARG A 89 0.48 0.55 14.96
CA ARG A 89 -0.42 -0.14 14.05
C ARG A 89 0.00 -0.01 12.59
N VAL A 90 -0.67 -0.75 11.69
CA VAL A 90 -0.26 -0.83 10.28
C VAL A 90 -1.45 -0.92 9.33
N ASN A 91 -1.31 -0.45 8.09
CA ASN A 91 -2.30 -0.76 7.06
C ASN A 91 -2.00 -2.16 6.49
N ALA A 92 -2.99 -3.05 6.48
CA ALA A 92 -2.84 -4.41 5.98
C ALA A 92 -3.31 -4.48 4.51
N GLY A 93 -2.38 -4.71 3.59
CA GLY A 93 -2.64 -4.83 2.15
C GLY A 93 -2.63 -6.29 1.70
N PHE A 94 -3.65 -6.69 0.93
CA PHE A 94 -3.79 -8.02 0.35
C PHE A 94 -3.65 -7.90 -1.16
N MET A 95 -2.49 -8.31 -1.67
CA MET A 95 -2.08 -8.14 -3.06
C MET A 95 -2.19 -9.45 -3.83
N GLN A 96 -3.02 -9.47 -4.87
CA GLN A 96 -3.00 -10.52 -5.88
C GLN A 96 -2.18 -10.05 -7.08
N VAL A 97 -1.16 -10.82 -7.45
CA VAL A 97 -0.40 -10.59 -8.68
C VAL A 97 -1.19 -11.14 -9.86
N VAL A 98 -1.53 -10.29 -10.82
CA VAL A 98 -2.22 -10.69 -12.06
C VAL A 98 -1.18 -10.98 -13.15
N ASP A 99 -0.24 -10.05 -13.31
CA ASP A 99 0.96 -10.20 -14.13
C ASP A 99 2.06 -9.28 -13.61
N LYS A 100 3.23 -9.27 -14.26
CA LYS A 100 4.38 -8.48 -13.83
C LYS A 100 4.14 -6.97 -13.78
N HIS A 101 3.14 -6.44 -14.47
CA HIS A 101 2.77 -5.01 -14.49
C HIS A 101 1.37 -4.75 -13.93
N ALA A 102 0.69 -5.75 -13.34
CA ALA A 102 -0.68 -5.60 -12.86
C ALA A 102 -0.95 -6.38 -11.58
N ILE A 103 -1.57 -5.71 -10.61
CA ILE A 103 -2.04 -6.32 -9.37
C ILE A 103 -3.49 -5.92 -9.08
N ARG A 104 -4.17 -6.75 -8.29
CA ARG A 104 -5.41 -6.37 -7.59
C ARG A 104 -5.09 -6.20 -6.12
N LEU A 105 -5.73 -5.22 -5.47
CA LEU A 105 -5.42 -4.86 -4.08
C LEU A 105 -6.69 -4.58 -3.28
N ARG A 106 -6.75 -5.16 -2.07
CA ARG A 106 -7.66 -4.77 -0.99
C ARG A 106 -6.85 -4.32 0.21
N VAL A 107 -7.32 -3.32 0.94
CA VAL A 107 -6.60 -2.75 2.09
C VAL A 107 -7.53 -2.64 3.27
N TYR A 108 -7.08 -3.15 4.42
CA TYR A 108 -7.65 -2.84 5.73
C TYR A 108 -6.81 -1.70 6.34
N GLU A 109 -7.39 -0.50 6.39
CA GLU A 109 -6.71 0.71 6.83
C GLU A 109 -6.74 0.87 8.34
N ARG A 110 -5.61 1.33 8.87
CA ARG A 110 -5.42 1.66 10.28
C ARG A 110 -6.46 2.68 10.74
N GLY A 111 -7.33 2.27 11.66
CA GLY A 111 -8.39 3.10 12.24
C GLY A 111 -9.60 3.37 11.35
N ALA A 112 -9.67 2.81 10.14
CA ALA A 112 -10.79 3.01 9.21
C ALA A 112 -11.43 1.70 8.72
N GLY A 113 -10.76 0.55 8.87
CA GLY A 113 -11.24 -0.73 8.37
C GLY A 113 -11.01 -0.89 6.87
N GLU A 114 -11.76 -1.79 6.22
CA GLU A 114 -11.61 -1.98 4.77
C GLU A 114 -12.16 -0.77 3.99
N THR A 115 -11.30 -0.12 3.20
CA THR A 115 -11.67 1.03 2.35
C THR A 115 -11.73 0.63 0.88
N LEU A 116 -12.36 1.49 0.06
CA LEU A 116 -12.48 1.24 -1.38
C LEU A 116 -11.14 1.40 -2.11
N ALA A 117 -10.31 2.36 -1.68
CA ALA A 117 -9.00 2.63 -2.24
C ALA A 117 -8.11 3.30 -1.20
N CYS A 118 -6.82 2.95 -1.21
CA CYS A 118 -5.78 3.58 -0.39
C CYS A 118 -4.57 3.88 -1.28
N GLY A 119 -4.33 5.16 -1.60
CA GLY A 119 -3.22 5.54 -2.50
C GLY A 119 -1.83 5.16 -1.97
N THR A 120 -1.60 5.37 -0.67
CA THR A 120 -0.35 4.94 -0.03
C THR A 120 -0.21 3.42 0.04
N GLY A 121 -1.32 2.69 0.23
CA GLY A 121 -1.34 1.22 0.19
C GLY A 121 -1.05 0.66 -1.21
N ALA A 122 -1.58 1.29 -2.26
CA ALA A 122 -1.27 0.95 -3.65
C ALA A 122 0.23 1.14 -3.96
N CYS A 123 0.81 2.25 -3.51
CA CYS A 123 2.25 2.49 -3.62
C CYS A 123 3.06 1.42 -2.90
N ALA A 124 2.72 1.13 -1.64
CA ALA A 124 3.41 0.13 -0.84
C ALA A 124 3.33 -1.27 -1.46
N ALA A 125 2.18 -1.67 -2.00
CA ALA A 125 2.00 -2.97 -2.65
C ALA A 125 2.85 -3.11 -3.92
N ALA A 126 2.83 -2.12 -4.81
CA ALA A 126 3.66 -2.13 -6.01
C ALA A 126 5.15 -2.17 -5.67
N VAL A 127 5.61 -1.35 -4.72
CA VAL A 127 7.00 -1.34 -4.24
C VAL A 127 7.39 -2.68 -3.63
N ALA A 128 6.53 -3.28 -2.80
CA ALA A 128 6.77 -4.59 -2.20
C ALA A 128 6.90 -5.68 -3.26
N GLY A 129 6.01 -5.72 -4.25
CA GLY A 129 6.08 -6.68 -5.35
C GLY A 129 7.33 -6.51 -6.22
N ILE A 130 7.76 -5.27 -6.48
CA ILE A 130 9.02 -5.01 -7.18
C ILE A 130 10.23 -5.51 -6.36
N ARG A 131 10.28 -5.22 -5.05
CA ARG A 131 11.37 -5.69 -4.17
C ARG A 131 11.42 -7.22 -4.05
N ARG A 132 10.28 -7.89 -4.13
CA ARG A 132 10.19 -9.36 -4.17
C ARG A 132 10.56 -9.97 -5.53
N GLY A 133 10.79 -9.15 -6.57
CA GLY A 133 11.02 -9.62 -7.94
C GLY A 133 9.77 -10.18 -8.62
N LEU A 134 8.58 -9.88 -8.09
CA LEU A 134 7.29 -10.34 -8.64
C LEU A 134 6.72 -9.37 -9.68
N LEU A 135 7.13 -8.09 -9.62
CA LEU A 135 6.60 -7.01 -10.45
C LEU A 135 7.71 -6.20 -11.10
N GLU A 136 7.38 -5.56 -12.21
CA GLU A 136 8.19 -4.62 -12.97
C GLU A 136 7.45 -3.28 -13.08
N SER A 137 8.16 -2.17 -12.89
CA SER A 137 7.57 -0.84 -13.02
C SER A 137 7.37 -0.44 -14.50
N PRO A 138 6.29 0.27 -14.86
CA PRO A 138 5.17 0.70 -14.02
C PRO A 138 4.17 -0.43 -13.73
N VAL A 139 3.49 -0.34 -12.59
CA VAL A 139 2.49 -1.31 -12.13
C VAL A 139 1.12 -0.66 -12.08
N ARG A 140 0.13 -1.27 -12.72
CA ARG A 140 -1.29 -0.94 -12.56
C ARG A 140 -1.85 -1.66 -11.34
N VAL A 141 -2.43 -0.90 -10.43
CA VAL A 141 -3.04 -1.39 -9.18
C VAL A 141 -4.54 -1.19 -9.26
N SER A 142 -5.27 -2.28 -9.42
CA SER A 142 -6.74 -2.26 -9.42
C SER A 142 -7.26 -2.40 -7.99
N THR A 143 -7.91 -1.34 -7.51
CA THR A 143 -8.61 -1.31 -6.21
C THR A 143 -10.13 -1.31 -6.44
N ARG A 144 -10.93 -1.42 -5.38
CA ARG A 144 -12.40 -1.30 -5.49
C ARG A 144 -12.83 0.12 -5.90
N GLY A 145 -12.04 1.13 -5.60
CA GLY A 145 -12.28 2.54 -5.97
C GLY A 145 -11.78 2.94 -7.35
N GLY A 146 -11.13 2.04 -8.09
CA GLY A 146 -10.58 2.29 -9.42
C GLY A 146 -9.11 1.91 -9.56
N ASP A 147 -8.57 2.22 -10.74
CA ASP A 147 -7.19 1.89 -11.11
C ASP A 147 -6.24 3.04 -10.79
N LEU A 148 -5.07 2.70 -10.25
CA LEU A 148 -3.92 3.60 -10.08
C LEU A 148 -2.73 3.04 -10.86
N THR A 149 -1.91 3.92 -11.43
CA THR A 149 -0.61 3.54 -12.02
C THR A 149 0.51 3.98 -11.09
N ILE A 150 1.35 3.03 -10.70
CA ILE A 150 2.47 3.24 -9.79
C ILE A 150 3.78 3.04 -10.53
N ALA A 151 4.58 4.10 -10.62
CA ALA A 151 5.93 4.05 -11.18
C ALA A 151 6.97 4.22 -10.07
N TRP A 152 8.00 3.38 -10.06
CA TRP A 152 9.07 3.43 -9.09
C TRP A 152 10.40 3.03 -9.72
N GLY A 153 11.38 3.93 -9.66
CA GLY A 153 12.71 3.74 -10.25
C GLY A 153 13.68 2.91 -9.39
N GLY A 154 13.17 2.20 -8.37
CA GLY A 154 13.97 1.41 -7.43
C GLY A 154 14.42 2.19 -6.20
N GLU A 155 15.26 1.55 -5.39
CA GLU A 155 15.67 2.04 -4.07
C GLU A 155 16.29 3.46 -4.13
N GLY A 156 15.94 4.29 -3.16
CA GLY A 156 16.35 5.70 -3.10
C GLY A 156 15.64 6.63 -4.10
N ARG A 157 14.79 6.11 -5.00
CA ARG A 157 13.97 6.91 -5.92
C ARG A 157 12.55 7.12 -5.38
N PRO A 158 11.91 8.26 -5.71
CA PRO A 158 10.52 8.49 -5.36
C PRO A 158 9.57 7.55 -6.10
N VAL A 159 8.43 7.26 -5.47
CA VAL A 159 7.29 6.59 -6.10
C VAL A 159 6.37 7.65 -6.70
N LEU A 160 6.01 7.48 -7.97
CA LEU A 160 5.01 8.31 -8.64
C LEU A 160 3.69 7.53 -8.72
N MET A 161 2.61 8.17 -8.27
CA MET A 161 1.27 7.61 -8.32
C MET A 161 0.41 8.46 -9.26
N THR A 162 -0.20 7.82 -10.26
CA THR A 162 -1.10 8.49 -11.21
C THR A 162 -2.49 7.87 -11.13
N GLY A 163 -3.53 8.70 -11.07
CA GLY A 163 -4.92 8.26 -11.06
C GLY A 163 -5.92 9.39 -11.31
N PRO A 164 -7.21 9.06 -11.43
CA PRO A 164 -8.27 10.04 -11.66
C PRO A 164 -8.60 10.82 -10.39
N ALA A 165 -9.10 12.05 -10.55
CA ALA A 165 -9.71 12.84 -9.49
C ALA A 165 -11.02 13.44 -10.01
N GLN A 166 -12.14 13.24 -9.30
CA GLN A 166 -13.46 13.74 -9.72
C GLN A 166 -14.18 14.48 -8.60
N THR A 167 -14.74 15.64 -8.92
CA THR A 167 -15.64 16.39 -8.04
C THR A 167 -17.03 15.76 -8.05
N VAL A 168 -17.57 15.43 -6.88
CA VAL A 168 -18.90 14.80 -6.75
C VAL A 168 -20.00 15.84 -6.52
N PHE A 169 -19.81 16.76 -5.58
CA PHE A 169 -20.71 17.88 -5.29
C PHE A 169 -19.97 19.00 -4.55
N SER A 170 -20.62 20.15 -4.39
CA SER A 170 -20.17 21.27 -3.54
C SER A 170 -21.29 21.65 -2.57
N GLY A 171 -20.96 22.05 -1.34
CA GLY A 171 -21.95 22.41 -0.32
C GLY A 171 -21.36 23.27 0.81
N GLU A 172 -22.25 23.79 1.66
CA GLU A 172 -21.93 24.58 2.86
C GLU A 172 -22.51 23.87 4.10
N ILE A 173 -21.85 24.00 5.25
CA ILE A 173 -22.27 23.41 6.53
C ILE A 173 -22.08 24.41 7.66
N ASP A 174 -23.07 24.52 8.54
CA ASP A 174 -22.94 25.19 9.84
C ASP A 174 -22.47 24.17 10.88
N LEU A 175 -21.40 24.50 11.60
CA LEU A 175 -20.77 23.63 12.60
C LEU A 175 -21.37 23.80 13.99
#